data_AF-A0A2S6AMH7-F1
#
_entry.id   AF-A0A2S6AMH7-F1
#
_cell.length_a   1.000
_cell.length_b   1.000
_cell.length_c   1.000
_cell.angle_alpha   90.00
_cell.angle_beta   90.00
_cell.angle_gamma   90.00
#
_symmetry.space_group_name_H-M   'P 1'
#
loop_
_entity.id
_entity.type
_entity.pdbx_description
1 polymer ?
#
loop_
_entity_poly.entity_id
_entity_poly.type
_entity_poly.pdbx_seq_one_letter_code
_entity_poly.pdbx_strand_id
1 'polypeptide(L)'
;MLTMEAIAQNGMSVSASVGSYSGFGFTDRGVVPVVGSSSVLQVHRSALAVATAPAPALRNWAGVALASSAYLLVWFPIFALVMALSLSDGAKGDVSVEAQVVAALFGLMFAAPAVLGFVVVARNVRFNARIRRGCPAAYQVWRHARYCLRCAGCFWPVSAPAGISTGQAVSPVEFQRAVWAAGAFASR
;
A
#
# COMPACT_ATOMS: atom_id res chain seq x y z
N MET A 1 -29.86 -14.02 12.43
CA MET A 1 -28.38 -14.20 12.40
C MET A 1 -27.91 -13.84 11.01
N LEU A 2 -26.81 -13.10 10.87
CA LEU A 2 -26.29 -12.70 9.57
C LEU A 2 -25.08 -13.55 9.17
N THR A 3 -24.92 -13.80 7.87
CA THR A 3 -23.70 -14.36 7.33
C THR A 3 -22.58 -13.31 7.39
N MET A 4 -21.32 -13.74 7.48
CA MET A 4 -20.21 -12.78 7.45
C MET A 4 -20.16 -11.98 6.15
N GLU A 5 -20.59 -12.59 5.04
CA GLU A 5 -20.73 -11.92 3.74
C GLU A 5 -21.75 -10.79 3.78
N ALA A 6 -22.91 -11.01 4.40
CA ALA A 6 -23.92 -9.97 4.56
C ALA A 6 -23.41 -8.79 5.40
N ILE A 7 -22.58 -9.04 6.42
CA ILE A 7 -21.97 -7.96 7.21
C ILE A 7 -20.91 -7.21 6.43
N ALA A 8 -20.07 -7.93 5.69
CA ALA A 8 -19.07 -7.31 4.83
C ALA A 8 -19.73 -6.44 3.76
N GLN A 9 -20.81 -6.91 3.13
CA GLN A 9 -21.55 -6.17 2.11
C GLN A 9 -22.30 -4.96 2.69
N ASN A 10 -23.07 -5.16 3.76
CA ASN A 10 -23.84 -4.08 4.40
C ASN A 10 -22.95 -3.04 5.08
N GLY A 11 -21.71 -3.40 5.40
CA GLY A 11 -20.74 -2.51 5.99
C GLY A 11 -19.95 -1.67 4.99
N MET A 12 -20.19 -1.77 3.68
CA MET A 12 -19.49 -1.00 2.66
C MET A 12 -20.35 0.13 2.12
N SER A 13 -19.78 1.34 2.02
CA SER A 13 -20.35 2.43 1.22
C SER A 13 -19.29 3.00 0.31
N VAL A 14 -19.69 3.42 -0.89
CA VAL A 14 -18.78 3.95 -1.92
C VAL A 14 -19.18 5.38 -2.22
N SER A 15 -18.22 6.30 -2.11
CA SER A 15 -18.36 7.68 -2.54
C SER A 15 -17.45 7.92 -3.74
N ALA A 16 -18.00 8.55 -4.78
CA ALA A 16 -17.26 8.94 -5.97
C ALA A 16 -17.27 10.46 -6.06
N SER A 17 -16.10 11.08 -6.17
CA SER A 17 -15.95 12.50 -6.42
C SER A 17 -15.19 12.73 -7.72
N VAL A 18 -15.58 13.76 -8.46
CA VAL A 18 -14.90 14.18 -9.69
C VAL A 18 -14.41 15.60 -9.48
N GLY A 19 -13.11 15.81 -9.62
CA GLY A 19 -12.48 17.13 -9.55
C GLY A 19 -11.89 17.49 -10.90
N SER A 20 -12.05 18.73 -11.33
CA SER A 20 -11.38 19.24 -12.54
C SER A 20 -10.06 19.90 -12.13
N TYR A 21 -9.01 19.69 -12.92
CA TYR A 21 -7.74 20.38 -12.77
C TYR A 21 -7.38 21.07 -14.08
N SER A 22 -6.75 22.23 -13.96
CA SER A 22 -6.20 22.97 -15.10
C SER A 22 -4.74 23.29 -14.83
N GLY A 23 -3.95 23.35 -15.90
CA GLY A 23 -2.54 23.68 -15.87
C GLY A 23 -2.08 24.13 -17.25
N PHE A 24 -0.77 24.30 -17.39
CA PHE A 24 -0.13 24.70 -18.66
C PHE A 24 1.02 23.75 -18.97
N GLY A 25 1.12 23.33 -20.23
CA GLY A 25 2.24 22.58 -20.77
C GLY A 25 3.10 23.47 -21.66
N PHE A 26 4.42 23.24 -21.64
CA PHE A 26 5.36 23.90 -22.54
C PHE A 26 5.65 22.99 -23.72
N THR A 27 5.49 23.51 -24.94
CA THR A 27 5.83 22.82 -26.20
C THR A 27 6.73 23.71 -27.05
N ASP A 28 7.38 23.16 -28.07
CA ASP A 28 8.21 23.94 -29.02
C ASP A 28 7.42 25.03 -29.77
N ARG A 29 6.07 24.97 -29.73
CA ARG A 29 5.16 25.95 -30.34
C ARG A 29 4.56 26.94 -29.33
N GLY A 30 4.94 26.88 -28.06
CA GLY A 30 4.47 27.77 -26.99
C GLY A 30 3.73 27.05 -25.86
N VAL A 31 3.04 27.85 -25.04
CA VAL A 31 2.32 27.40 -23.84
C VAL A 31 0.91 26.91 -24.22
N VAL A 32 0.59 25.66 -23.89
CA VAL A 32 -0.71 25.04 -24.20
C VAL A 32 -1.46 24.79 -22.88
N PRO A 33 -2.73 25.23 -22.75
CA PRO A 33 -3.53 24.91 -21.57
C PRO A 33 -3.85 23.41 -21.54
N VAL A 34 -3.64 22.79 -20.39
CA VAL A 34 -4.01 21.40 -20.11
C VAL A 34 -5.20 21.43 -19.17
N VAL A 35 -6.35 20.93 -19.63
CA VAL A 35 -7.54 20.74 -18.80
C VAL A 35 -7.76 19.25 -18.66
N GLY A 36 -7.85 18.78 -17.41
CA GLY A 36 -8.07 17.38 -17.11
C GLY A 36 -9.12 17.20 -16.04
N SER A 37 -9.70 16.00 -16.01
CA SER A 37 -10.57 15.56 -14.93
C SER A 37 -9.86 14.50 -14.10
N SER A 38 -10.03 14.57 -12.80
CA SER A 38 -9.63 13.56 -11.83
C SER A 38 -10.90 12.96 -11.21
N SER A 39 -10.94 11.64 -11.07
CA SER A 39 -12.00 10.95 -10.35
C SER A 39 -11.40 10.24 -9.15
N VAL A 40 -11.93 10.49 -7.96
CA VAL A 40 -11.53 9.82 -6.73
C VAL A 40 -12.68 8.93 -6.27
N LEU A 41 -12.40 7.63 -6.17
CA LEU A 41 -13.32 6.64 -5.61
C LEU A 41 -12.86 6.30 -4.19
N GLN A 42 -13.70 6.57 -3.20
CA GLN A 42 -13.46 6.22 -1.80
C GLN A 42 -14.43 5.11 -1.37
N VAL A 43 -13.89 4.08 -0.74
CA VAL A 43 -14.67 2.97 -0.18
C VAL A 43 -14.59 3.07 1.34
N HIS A 44 -15.70 3.40 1.98
CA HIS A 44 -15.83 3.41 3.42
C HIS A 44 -16.27 2.03 3.91
N ARG A 45 -15.73 1.60 5.06
CA ARG A 45 -16.10 0.36 5.72
C ARG A 45 -16.51 0.66 7.16
N SER A 46 -17.61 0.05 7.60
CA SER A 46 -18.05 0.13 8.99
C SER A 46 -17.02 -0.52 9.93
N ALA A 47 -16.96 -0.05 11.17
CA ALA A 47 -16.04 -0.60 12.17
C ALA A 47 -16.24 -2.11 12.38
N LEU A 48 -17.49 -2.59 12.30
CA LEU A 48 -17.82 -4.00 12.40
C LEU A 48 -17.31 -4.81 11.20
N ALA A 49 -17.46 -4.30 9.98
CA ALA A 49 -16.94 -4.95 8.78
C ALA A 49 -15.39 -4.98 8.76
N VAL A 50 -14.74 -3.98 9.34
CA VAL A 50 -13.28 -3.97 9.52
C VAL A 50 -12.85 -4.98 10.59
N ALA A 51 -13.53 -5.02 11.74
CA ALA A 51 -13.22 -5.94 12.82
C ALA A 51 -13.43 -7.42 12.43
N THR A 52 -14.42 -7.68 11.55
CA THR A 52 -14.70 -9.04 11.06
C THR A 52 -14.01 -9.33 9.72
N ALA A 53 -13.02 -8.54 9.29
CA ALA A 53 -12.40 -8.73 7.97
C ALA A 53 -11.61 -10.06 7.87
N PRO A 54 -11.76 -10.80 6.74
CA PRO A 54 -11.10 -12.10 6.55
C PRO A 54 -9.57 -12.01 6.45
N ALA A 55 -9.05 -10.85 6.06
CA ALA A 55 -7.62 -10.62 5.90
C ALA A 55 -7.25 -9.19 6.32
N PRO A 56 -6.01 -8.96 6.78
CA PRO A 56 -5.52 -7.60 7.04
C PRO A 56 -5.47 -6.77 5.74
N ALA A 57 -5.55 -5.45 5.89
CA ALA A 57 -5.44 -4.53 4.77
C ALA A 57 -4.06 -4.67 4.08
N LEU A 58 -4.06 -4.75 2.75
CA LEU A 58 -2.83 -4.74 1.96
C LEU A 58 -2.14 -3.39 2.13
N ARG A 59 -0.82 -3.41 2.27
CA ARG A 59 -0.04 -2.18 2.35
C ARG A 59 0.10 -1.57 0.96
N ASN A 60 -0.21 -0.27 0.85
CA ASN A 60 0.03 0.48 -0.37
C ASN A 60 1.54 0.60 -0.61
N TRP A 61 2.02 -0.03 -1.68
CA TRP A 61 3.41 0.07 -2.13
C TRP A 61 3.53 0.98 -3.36
N ALA A 62 2.42 1.16 -4.11
CA ALA A 62 2.39 1.95 -5.33
C ALA A 62 2.64 3.44 -5.04
N GLY A 63 2.10 3.99 -3.95
CA GLY A 63 2.36 5.38 -3.57
C GLY A 63 3.83 5.65 -3.25
N VAL A 64 4.49 4.73 -2.54
CA VAL A 64 5.93 4.83 -2.22
C VAL A 64 6.78 4.65 -3.48
N ALA A 65 6.42 3.69 -4.34
CA ALA A 65 7.10 3.48 -5.62
C ALA A 65 6.96 4.70 -6.54
N LEU A 66 5.76 5.28 -6.63
CA LEU A 66 5.49 6.49 -7.42
C LEU A 66 6.29 7.67 -6.86
N ALA A 67 6.24 7.92 -5.55
CA ALA A 67 6.99 9.02 -4.93
C ALA A 67 8.51 8.88 -5.13
N SER A 68 9.06 7.68 -4.93
CA SER A 68 10.50 7.42 -5.16
C SER A 68 10.88 7.53 -6.64
N SER A 69 10.04 7.04 -7.56
CA SER A 69 10.26 7.18 -9.01
C SER A 69 10.18 8.63 -9.48
N ALA A 70 9.22 9.41 -8.97
CA ALA A 70 9.07 10.83 -9.29
C ALA A 70 10.26 11.65 -8.77
N TYR A 71 10.72 11.34 -7.55
CA TYR A 71 11.92 11.95 -6.99
C TYR A 71 13.15 11.69 -7.88
N LEU A 72 13.36 10.44 -8.29
CA LEU A 72 14.45 10.09 -9.21
C LEU A 72 14.31 10.79 -10.56
N LEU A 73 13.12 10.82 -11.16
CA LEU A 73 12.87 11.46 -12.45
C LEU A 73 13.19 12.96 -12.45
N VAL A 74 12.92 13.65 -11.33
CA VAL A 74 13.18 15.09 -11.22
C VAL A 74 14.66 15.37 -10.96
N TRP A 75 15.29 14.61 -10.06
CA TRP A 75 16.61 14.95 -9.55
C TRP A 75 17.77 14.32 -10.33
N PHE A 76 17.55 13.13 -10.90
CA PHE A 76 18.58 12.44 -11.70
C PHE A 76 19.08 13.26 -12.91
N PRO A 77 18.24 13.89 -13.75
CA PRO A 77 18.75 14.68 -14.88
C PRO A 77 19.51 15.93 -14.44
N ILE A 78 19.09 16.57 -13.34
CA ILE A 78 19.80 17.72 -12.76
C ILE A 78 21.18 17.29 -12.28
N PHE A 79 21.26 16.19 -11.55
CA PHE A 79 22.54 15.64 -11.09
C PHE A 79 23.45 15.22 -12.25
N ALA A 80 22.91 14.52 -13.26
CA ALA A 80 23.66 14.10 -14.44
C ALA A 80 24.19 15.30 -15.23
N LEU A 81 23.40 16.39 -15.35
CA LEU A 81 23.83 17.62 -15.98
C LEU A 81 24.95 18.31 -15.21
N VAL A 82 24.80 18.49 -13.89
CA VAL A 82 25.85 19.08 -13.04
C VAL A 82 27.13 18.26 -13.14
N MET A 83 27.03 16.93 -13.10
CA MET A 83 28.19 16.07 -13.23
C MET A 83 28.84 16.12 -14.61
N ALA A 84 28.05 16.15 -15.69
CA ALA A 84 28.57 16.29 -17.04
C ALA A 84 29.32 17.62 -17.21
N LEU A 85 28.78 18.72 -16.68
CA LEU A 85 29.42 20.04 -16.68
C LEU A 85 30.73 20.03 -15.88
N SER A 86 30.71 19.51 -14.65
CA SER A 86 31.92 19.43 -13.81
C SER A 86 33.01 18.53 -14.42
N LEU A 87 32.64 17.43 -15.08
CA LEU A 87 33.59 16.56 -15.78
C LEU A 87 34.14 17.22 -17.05
N SER A 88 33.34 18.02 -17.76
CA SER A 88 33.78 18.77 -18.94
C SER A 88 34.79 19.87 -18.60
N ASP A 89 34.62 20.54 -17.46
CA ASP A 89 35.58 21.54 -16.95
C ASP A 89 36.84 20.87 -16.36
N GLY A 90 36.68 19.74 -15.69
CA GLY A 90 37.79 18.94 -15.13
C GLY A 90 38.70 18.29 -16.18
N ALA A 91 38.26 18.14 -17.42
CA ALA A 91 39.11 17.63 -18.51
C ALA A 91 40.30 18.57 -18.85
N LYS A 92 40.34 19.80 -18.28
CA LYS A 92 41.41 20.79 -18.48
C LYS A 92 42.34 20.97 -17.27
N GLY A 93 42.12 20.30 -16.14
CA GLY A 93 42.97 20.43 -14.94
C GLY A 93 42.77 19.30 -13.94
N ASP A 94 43.83 18.98 -13.18
CA ASP A 94 43.83 17.88 -12.20
C ASP A 94 42.62 17.95 -11.26
N VAL A 95 41.85 16.85 -11.22
CA VAL A 95 40.62 16.76 -10.46
C VAL A 95 40.96 16.77 -8.96
N SER A 96 40.69 17.90 -8.29
CA SER A 96 40.90 18.04 -6.85
C SER A 96 40.12 16.99 -6.07
N VAL A 97 40.76 16.37 -5.06
CA VAL A 97 40.16 15.40 -4.15
C VAL A 97 38.89 15.95 -3.49
N GLU A 98 38.83 17.26 -3.24
CA GLU A 98 37.66 17.94 -2.68
C GLU A 98 36.43 17.85 -3.60
N ALA A 99 36.62 17.96 -4.92
CA ALA A 99 35.54 17.85 -5.90
C ALA A 99 34.96 16.43 -5.95
N GLN A 100 35.80 15.40 -5.78
CA GLN A 100 35.34 14.01 -5.69
C GLN A 100 34.52 13.74 -4.43
N VAL A 101 34.93 14.30 -3.29
CA VAL A 101 34.19 14.16 -2.02
C VAL A 101 32.82 14.83 -2.11
N VAL A 102 32.74 16.03 -2.69
CA VAL A 102 31.47 16.74 -2.89
C VAL A 102 30.55 15.96 -3.84
N ALA A 103 31.07 15.46 -4.96
CA ALA A 103 30.31 14.63 -5.90
C ALA A 103 29.78 13.34 -5.25
N ALA A 104 30.59 12.68 -4.41
CA ALA A 104 30.18 11.49 -3.68
C ALA A 104 29.07 11.76 -2.64
N LEU A 105 29.18 12.86 -1.89
CA LEU A 105 28.17 13.28 -0.91
C LEU A 105 26.83 13.63 -1.59
N PHE A 106 26.88 14.33 -2.72
CA PHE A 106 25.69 14.63 -3.53
C PHE A 106 25.08 13.35 -4.13
N GLY A 107 25.90 12.44 -4.66
CA GLY A 107 25.43 11.15 -5.17
C GLY A 107 24.73 10.33 -4.08
N LEU A 108 25.28 10.32 -2.85
CA LEU A 108 24.67 9.65 -1.71
C LEU A 108 23.30 10.26 -1.33
N MET A 109 23.17 11.59 -1.40
CA MET A 109 21.92 12.30 -1.13
C MET A 109 20.79 11.86 -2.06
N PHE A 110 21.09 11.55 -3.33
CA PHE A 110 20.11 11.07 -4.30
C PHE A 110 19.89 9.56 -4.26
N ALA A 111 20.94 8.79 -3.94
CA ALA A 111 20.85 7.34 -3.82
C ALA A 111 20.06 6.89 -2.59
N ALA A 112 20.18 7.60 -1.46
CA ALA A 112 19.56 7.17 -0.20
C ALA A 112 18.01 7.11 -0.26
N PRO A 113 17.27 8.11 -0.78
CA PRO A 113 15.81 8.05 -0.91
C PRO A 113 15.35 6.92 -1.84
N ALA A 114 16.11 6.64 -2.91
CA ALA A 114 15.83 5.58 -3.85
C ALA A 114 15.98 4.19 -3.23
N VAL A 115 17.08 3.96 -2.51
CA VAL A 115 17.32 2.70 -1.80
C VAL A 115 16.28 2.49 -0.70
N LEU A 116 15.98 3.54 0.08
CA LEU A 116 14.93 3.49 1.11
C LEU A 116 13.55 3.14 0.49
N GLY A 117 13.19 3.80 -0.61
CA GLY A 117 11.96 3.51 -1.34
C GLY A 117 11.90 2.06 -1.81
N PHE A 118 12.99 1.55 -2.41
CA PHE A 118 13.08 0.17 -2.86
C PHE A 118 12.93 -0.83 -1.72
N VAL A 119 13.60 -0.60 -0.58
CA VAL A 119 13.49 -1.47 0.61
C VAL A 119 12.04 -1.51 1.13
N VAL A 120 11.37 -0.36 1.21
CA VAL A 120 9.98 -0.27 1.66
C VAL A 120 9.05 -1.00 0.70
N VAL A 121 9.21 -0.80 -0.61
CA VAL A 121 8.43 -1.49 -1.65
C VAL A 121 8.65 -2.99 -1.55
N ALA A 122 9.90 -3.46 -1.51
CA ALA A 122 10.22 -4.89 -1.41
C ALA A 122 9.61 -5.52 -0.14
N ARG A 123 9.68 -4.84 1.00
CA ARG A 123 9.06 -5.30 2.25
C ARG A 123 7.54 -5.40 2.13
N ASN A 124 6.89 -4.39 1.55
CA ASN A 124 5.45 -4.36 1.38
C ASN A 124 4.97 -5.40 0.37
N VAL A 125 5.70 -5.63 -0.73
CA VAL A 125 5.40 -6.68 -1.72
C VAL A 125 5.50 -8.06 -1.07
N ARG A 126 6.57 -8.33 -0.31
CA ARG A 126 6.72 -9.61 0.42
C ARG A 126 5.59 -9.82 1.42
N PHE A 127 5.21 -8.78 2.16
CA PHE A 127 4.11 -8.83 3.12
C PHE A 127 2.77 -9.11 2.41
N ASN A 128 2.46 -8.38 1.35
CA ASN A 128 1.25 -8.57 0.56
C ASN A 128 1.19 -9.96 -0.09
N ALA A 129 2.33 -10.50 -0.54
CA ALA A 129 2.41 -11.86 -1.08
C ALA A 129 2.08 -12.92 -0.02
N ARG A 130 2.53 -12.74 1.23
CA ARG A 130 2.15 -13.64 2.34
C ARG A 130 0.66 -13.58 2.62
N ILE A 131 0.08 -12.37 2.65
CA ILE A 131 -1.37 -12.20 2.85
C ILE A 131 -2.14 -12.93 1.74
N ARG A 132 -1.74 -12.74 0.48
CA ARG A 132 -2.41 -13.40 -0.66
C ARG A 132 -2.33 -14.93 -0.59
N ARG A 133 -1.20 -15.48 -0.13
CA ARG A 133 -1.04 -16.94 0.03
C ARG A 133 -1.94 -17.52 1.12
N GLY A 134 -2.10 -16.83 2.25
CA GLY A 134 -2.92 -17.29 3.37
C GLY A 134 -4.42 -16.95 3.26
N CYS A 135 -4.79 -16.06 2.32
CA CYS A 135 -6.16 -15.57 2.16
C CYS A 135 -7.19 -16.68 1.91
N PRO A 136 -6.93 -17.70 1.06
CA PRO A 136 -7.88 -18.78 0.87
C PRO A 136 -8.20 -19.52 2.17
N ALA A 137 -7.20 -19.87 2.98
CA ALA A 137 -7.39 -20.60 4.24
C ALA A 137 -8.19 -19.78 5.27
N ALA A 138 -7.86 -18.50 5.43
CA ALA A 138 -8.61 -17.60 6.31
C ALA A 138 -10.07 -17.41 5.83
N TYR A 139 -10.28 -17.24 4.52
CA TYR A 139 -11.60 -17.07 3.94
C TYR A 139 -12.50 -18.29 4.15
N GLN A 140 -11.94 -19.50 4.10
CA GLN A 140 -12.68 -20.73 4.42
C GLN A 140 -13.22 -20.72 5.85
N VAL A 141 -12.42 -20.33 6.83
CA VAL A 141 -12.89 -20.22 8.23
C VAL A 141 -13.93 -19.10 8.39
N TRP A 142 -13.69 -17.98 7.71
CA TRP A 142 -14.53 -16.79 7.78
C TRP A 142 -15.94 -17.01 7.21
N ARG A 143 -16.06 -17.63 6.02
CA ARG A 143 -17.36 -17.83 5.34
C ARG A 143 -18.34 -18.71 6.11
N HIS A 144 -17.80 -19.63 6.93
CA HIS A 144 -18.59 -20.55 7.75
C HIS A 144 -19.09 -19.91 9.05
N ALA A 145 -18.59 -18.73 9.41
CA ALA A 145 -19.03 -18.04 10.60
C ALA A 145 -20.36 -17.30 10.40
N ARG A 146 -21.01 -17.01 11.53
CA ARG A 146 -22.23 -16.24 11.64
C ARG A 146 -22.07 -15.18 12.72
N TYR A 147 -22.81 -14.09 12.56
CA TYR A 147 -22.84 -13.02 13.54
C TYR A 147 -24.25 -12.83 14.08
N CYS A 148 -24.35 -12.65 15.39
CA CYS A 148 -25.58 -12.32 16.06
C CYS A 148 -25.63 -10.82 16.37
N LEU A 149 -26.52 -10.08 15.72
CA LEU A 149 -26.73 -8.65 15.99
C LEU A 149 -27.19 -8.40 17.43
N ARG A 150 -27.96 -9.32 18.03
CA ARG A 150 -28.48 -9.17 19.39
C ARG A 150 -27.39 -9.34 20.45
N CYS A 151 -26.46 -10.27 20.22
CA CYS A 151 -25.39 -10.60 21.18
C CYS A 151 -24.06 -9.89 20.85
N ALA A 152 -24.00 -9.17 19.72
CA ALA A 152 -22.80 -8.55 19.17
C ALA A 152 -21.59 -9.50 18.98
N GLY A 153 -21.85 -10.81 18.84
CA GLY A 153 -20.82 -11.86 18.83
C GLY A 153 -20.77 -12.65 17.53
N CYS A 154 -19.57 -13.17 17.21
CA CYS A 154 -19.33 -14.09 16.11
C CYS A 154 -19.32 -15.53 16.63
N PHE A 155 -19.79 -16.49 15.85
CA PHE A 155 -19.69 -17.91 16.20
C PHE A 155 -19.68 -18.78 14.95
N TRP A 156 -19.29 -20.05 15.11
CA TRP A 156 -19.33 -21.05 14.05
C TRP A 156 -20.44 -22.07 14.34
N PRO A 157 -21.50 -22.14 13.50
CA PRO A 157 -22.58 -23.11 13.67
C PRO A 157 -22.13 -24.55 13.35
N VAL A 158 -21.11 -24.71 12.50
CA VAL A 158 -20.51 -25.99 12.12
C VAL A 158 -19.01 -25.89 12.34
N SER A 159 -18.35 -26.99 12.70
CA SER A 159 -16.90 -27.01 12.95
C SER A 159 -16.15 -26.50 11.72
N ALA A 160 -15.41 -25.42 11.89
CA ALA A 160 -14.53 -24.93 10.83
C ALA A 160 -13.36 -25.92 10.65
N PRO A 161 -12.77 -26.01 9.45
CA PRO A 161 -11.63 -26.90 9.17
C PRO A 161 -10.40 -26.68 10.07
N ALA A 162 -10.35 -25.55 10.79
CA ALA A 162 -9.23 -25.13 11.62
C ALA A 162 -9.34 -25.55 13.10
N GLY A 163 -10.21 -26.49 13.47
CA GLY A 163 -10.31 -27.02 14.84
C GLY A 163 -10.86 -26.01 15.87
N ILE A 164 -11.68 -25.06 15.43
CA ILE A 164 -12.29 -24.02 16.27
C ILE A 164 -13.53 -24.59 16.97
N SER A 165 -13.76 -24.21 18.24
CA SER A 165 -14.92 -24.62 19.02
C SER A 165 -16.24 -24.22 18.33
N THR A 166 -17.16 -25.18 18.22
CA THR A 166 -18.48 -24.96 17.62
C THR A 166 -19.44 -24.31 18.61
N GLY A 167 -20.27 -23.39 18.14
CA GLY A 167 -21.37 -22.81 18.92
C GLY A 167 -20.98 -21.79 20.00
N GLN A 168 -19.68 -21.62 20.29
CA GLN A 168 -19.22 -20.61 21.23
C GLN A 168 -19.23 -19.22 20.58
N ALA A 169 -19.91 -18.27 21.24
CA ALA A 169 -19.85 -16.87 20.86
C ALA A 169 -18.51 -16.27 21.28
N VAL A 170 -17.83 -15.65 20.33
CA VAL A 170 -16.56 -14.92 20.51
C VAL A 170 -16.74 -13.46 20.13
N SER A 171 -15.92 -12.60 20.74
CA SER A 171 -15.89 -11.18 20.36
C SER A 171 -15.35 -11.00 18.93
N PRO A 172 -15.65 -9.88 18.25
CA PRO A 172 -15.11 -9.61 16.91
C PRO A 172 -13.57 -9.66 16.84
N VAL A 173 -12.89 -9.26 17.92
CA VAL A 173 -11.42 -9.28 17.99
C VAL A 173 -10.88 -10.71 18.09
N GLU A 174 -11.51 -11.56 18.91
CA GLU A 174 -11.13 -12.97 19.02
C GLU A 174 -11.43 -13.73 17.72
N PHE A 175 -12.57 -13.45 17.11
CA PHE A 175 -12.92 -13.95 15.79
C PHE A 175 -11.84 -13.61 14.75
N GLN A 176 -11.43 -12.33 14.71
CA GLN A 176 -10.39 -11.86 13.80
C GLN A 176 -9.06 -12.59 14.03
N ARG A 177 -8.65 -12.76 15.29
CA ARG A 177 -7.44 -13.51 15.63
C ARG A 177 -7.52 -14.97 15.17
N ALA A 178 -8.66 -15.64 15.38
CA ALA A 178 -8.84 -17.03 14.95
C ALA A 178 -8.79 -17.17 13.42
N VAL A 179 -9.47 -16.28 12.69
CA VAL A 179 -9.46 -16.25 11.22
C VAL A 179 -8.06 -15.95 10.68
N TRP A 180 -7.34 -14.99 11.29
CA TRP A 180 -6.00 -14.62 10.87
C TRP A 180 -4.93 -15.64 11.23
N ALA A 181 -5.12 -16.38 12.32
CA ALA A 181 -4.30 -17.53 12.67
C ALA A 181 -4.45 -18.64 11.61
N ALA A 182 -5.67 -18.92 11.15
CA ALA A 182 -5.90 -19.88 10.07
C ALA A 182 -5.24 -19.47 8.73
N GLY A 183 -5.15 -18.17 8.46
CA GLY A 183 -4.39 -17.63 7.32
C GLY A 183 -2.88 -17.49 7.54
N ALA A 184 -2.36 -17.87 8.71
CA ALA A 184 -0.99 -17.66 9.14
C ALA A 184 -0.51 -16.19 9.10
N PHE A 185 -1.44 -15.22 9.15
CA PHE A 185 -1.12 -13.78 9.09
C PHE A 185 -0.54 -13.26 10.40
N ALA A 186 -0.97 -13.85 11.53
CA ALA A 186 -0.57 -13.44 12.87
C ALA A 186 0.85 -13.91 13.28
N SER A 187 1.55 -14.62 12.39
CA SER A 187 2.92 -15.11 12.65
C SER A 187 3.98 -14.03 12.43
N ARG A 188 4.04 -13.05 13.33
CA ARG A 188 5.26 -12.39 13.87
C ARG A 188 4.93 -11.27 14.85
#